data_AF-A0A1Q7YRC6-F1
#
_entry.id   AF-A0A1Q7YRC6-F1
#
_cell.length_a   1.000
_cell.length_b   1.000
_cell.length_c   1.000
_cell.angle_alpha   90.00
_cell.angle_beta   90.00
_cell.angle_gamma   90.00
#
_symmetry.space_group_name_H-M   'P 1'
#
loop_
_entity.id
_entity.type
_entity.pdbx_description
1 polymer ?
#
loop_
_entity_poly.entity_id
_entity_poly.type
_entity_poly.pdbx_seq_one_letter_code
_entity_poly.pdbx_strand_id
1 'polypeptide(L)'
;MDPQAGRDDASIGAVLLGDGTGQFRYMTGAASGLYVDGDAKAIAELVLDDTHSLVLVTQNDDSLKVFTQSRHGRTRNLRVGALDAYAVLTLANGTTRREELYYGSGYLSQSSRFLRVPEGVTRVTVYDSRGHSRDVVLRPGSRVYSRLFGVAAEAAARPCR
;
A
#
# COMPACT_ATOMS: atom_id res chain seq x y z
N MET A 1 23.74 32.08 -18.55
CA MET A 1 22.28 32.00 -18.36
C MET A 1 21.65 32.54 -19.63
N ASP A 2 21.06 31.66 -20.44
CA ASP A 2 20.34 32.05 -21.66
C ASP A 2 19.01 32.69 -21.26
N PRO A 3 18.70 33.93 -21.69
CA PRO A 3 17.44 34.60 -21.35
C PRO A 3 16.18 33.89 -21.91
N GLN A 4 16.32 32.87 -22.76
CA GLN A 4 15.22 32.01 -23.21
C GLN A 4 15.02 30.74 -22.36
N ALA A 5 15.96 30.39 -21.49
CA ALA A 5 15.79 29.31 -20.53
C ALA A 5 15.04 29.85 -19.31
N GLY A 6 13.87 29.27 -19.01
CA GLY A 6 13.10 29.60 -17.82
C GLY A 6 13.88 29.28 -16.53
N ARG A 7 13.26 29.55 -15.38
CA ARG A 7 13.84 29.15 -14.10
C ARG A 7 13.84 27.63 -13.99
N ASP A 8 15.01 27.02 -14.15
CA ASP A 8 15.23 25.60 -13.94
C ASP A 8 15.49 25.33 -12.45
N ASP A 9 14.44 25.42 -11.64
CA ASP A 9 14.45 24.75 -10.34
C ASP A 9 13.91 23.33 -10.51
N ALA A 10 14.71 22.34 -10.13
CA ALA A 10 14.24 20.96 -10.10
C ALA A 10 13.05 20.88 -9.13
N SER A 11 11.83 20.81 -9.67
CA SER A 11 10.61 20.82 -8.86
C SER A 11 10.63 19.67 -7.83
N ILE A 12 10.00 19.88 -6.67
CA ILE A 12 9.86 18.87 -5.61
C ILE A 12 8.89 17.72 -5.96
N GLY A 13 8.37 17.69 -7.19
CA GLY A 13 7.38 16.72 -7.66
C GLY A 13 5.93 17.20 -7.53
N ALA A 14 5.01 16.36 -8.02
CA ALA A 14 3.57 16.64 -8.06
C ALA A 14 2.77 15.40 -7.64
N VAL A 15 1.67 15.62 -6.91
CA VAL A 15 0.70 14.56 -6.61
C VAL A 15 -0.47 14.68 -7.57
N LEU A 16 -0.71 13.62 -8.33
CA LEU A 16 -1.79 13.54 -9.30
C LEU A 16 -2.82 12.50 -8.85
N LEU A 17 -4.04 12.95 -8.57
CA LEU A 17 -5.16 12.09 -8.23
C LEU A 17 -5.85 11.64 -9.52
N GLY A 18 -5.66 10.38 -9.88
CA GLY A 18 -6.37 9.76 -11.01
C GLY A 18 -7.82 9.44 -10.67
N ASP A 19 -8.73 9.68 -11.61
CA ASP A 19 -10.16 9.33 -11.49
C ASP A 19 -10.51 7.95 -12.09
N GLY A 20 -9.53 7.28 -12.72
CA GLY A 20 -9.71 6.00 -13.39
C GLY A 20 -10.18 6.10 -14.84
N THR A 21 -10.43 7.30 -15.37
CA THR A 21 -10.79 7.54 -16.79
C THR A 21 -9.60 8.05 -17.62
N GLY A 22 -8.42 8.13 -17.00
CA GLY A 22 -7.22 8.73 -17.59
C GLY A 22 -7.09 10.23 -17.31
N GLN A 23 -8.01 10.83 -16.55
CA GLN A 23 -7.89 12.20 -16.09
C GLN A 23 -7.18 12.25 -14.73
N PHE A 24 -6.42 13.32 -14.53
CA PHE A 24 -5.65 13.55 -13.32
C PHE A 24 -5.90 14.95 -12.78
N ARG A 25 -6.18 15.03 -11.47
CA ARG A 25 -6.25 16.30 -10.75
C ARG A 25 -4.99 16.51 -9.94
N TYR A 26 -4.33 17.64 -10.18
CA TYR A 26 -3.19 18.07 -9.36
C TYR A 26 -3.62 18.37 -7.92
N MET A 27 -2.81 17.93 -6.97
CA MET A 27 -2.92 18.25 -5.55
C MET A 27 -1.58 18.78 -5.06
N THR A 28 -1.60 19.91 -4.36
CA THR A 28 -0.38 20.52 -3.80
C THR A 28 0.23 19.61 -2.74
N GLY A 29 1.56 19.71 -2.54
CA GLY A 29 2.26 18.98 -1.48
C GLY A 29 1.61 19.22 -0.10
N ALA A 30 1.32 20.47 0.24
CA ALA A 30 0.66 20.85 1.49
C ALA A 30 -0.74 20.22 1.66
N ALA A 31 -1.55 20.15 0.59
CA ALA A 31 -2.87 19.53 0.65
C ALA A 31 -2.80 18.00 0.70
N SER A 32 -1.79 17.41 0.04
CA SER A 32 -1.58 15.96 0.01
C SER A 32 -1.01 15.39 1.30
N GLY A 33 -0.25 16.19 2.05
CA GLY A 33 0.58 15.73 3.16
C GLY A 33 1.83 14.95 2.74
N LEU A 34 2.01 14.69 1.44
CA LEU A 34 3.22 14.08 0.87
C LEU A 34 4.16 15.19 0.42
N TYR A 35 5.04 15.61 1.32
CA TYR A 35 6.01 16.68 1.09
C TYR A 35 7.43 16.19 1.37
N VAL A 36 8.25 16.16 0.33
CA VAL A 36 9.65 15.70 0.37
C VAL A 36 10.50 16.83 -0.19
N ASP A 37 11.11 17.59 0.71
CA ASP A 37 11.86 18.83 0.44
C ASP A 37 13.37 18.64 0.26
N GLY A 38 13.83 17.38 0.14
CA GLY A 38 15.20 17.04 -0.21
C GLY A 38 15.32 16.30 -1.54
N ASP A 39 16.51 15.74 -1.81
CA ASP A 39 16.81 15.00 -3.03
C ASP A 39 16.28 13.56 -2.96
N ALA A 40 14.99 13.39 -3.27
CA ALA A 40 14.31 12.10 -3.26
C ALA A 40 14.91 11.12 -4.28
N LYS A 41 15.32 9.94 -3.81
CA LYS A 41 15.96 8.90 -4.65
C LYS A 41 15.10 7.68 -4.91
N ALA A 42 14.21 7.33 -3.99
CA ALA A 42 13.42 6.12 -4.09
C ALA A 42 12.14 6.24 -3.25
N ILE A 43 11.07 5.59 -3.70
CA ILE A 43 9.79 5.47 -2.99
C ILE A 43 9.34 4.02 -2.97
N ALA A 44 8.94 3.52 -1.79
CA ALA A 44 8.44 2.17 -1.62
C ALA A 44 7.33 2.13 -0.56
N GLU A 45 6.46 1.14 -0.65
CA GLU A 45 5.41 0.89 0.33
C GLU A 45 5.70 -0.37 1.15
N LEU A 46 5.68 -0.24 2.47
CA LEU A 46 5.86 -1.32 3.44
C LEU A 46 4.52 -1.64 4.11
N VAL A 47 4.08 -2.90 4.04
CA VAL A 47 2.86 -3.35 4.72
C VAL A 47 3.18 -3.80 6.14
N LEU A 48 2.48 -3.23 7.11
CA LEU A 48 2.59 -3.63 8.51
C LEU A 48 1.58 -4.74 8.83
N ASP A 49 0.33 -4.54 8.41
CA ASP A 49 -0.77 -5.48 8.62
C ASP A 49 -1.88 -5.30 7.57
N ASP A 50 -3.00 -6.00 7.78
CA ASP A 50 -4.16 -6.04 6.89
C ASP A 50 -4.82 -4.67 6.64
N THR A 51 -4.48 -3.64 7.39
CA THR A 51 -5.11 -2.30 7.30
C THR A 51 -4.12 -1.15 7.29
N HIS A 52 -2.85 -1.40 7.65
CA HIS A 52 -1.82 -0.38 7.77
C HIS A 52 -0.65 -0.64 6.80
N SER A 53 -0.21 0.43 6.16
CA SER A 53 1.04 0.48 5.39
C SER A 53 1.74 1.81 5.59
N LEU A 54 3.04 1.81 5.33
CA LEU A 54 3.91 2.98 5.37
C LEU A 54 4.43 3.26 3.96
N VAL A 55 4.47 4.52 3.57
CA VAL A 55 5.20 4.96 2.39
C VAL A 55 6.55 5.50 2.84
N LEU A 56 7.62 4.90 2.32
CA LEU A 56 9.00 5.22 2.64
C LEU A 56 9.61 5.98 1.46
N VAL A 57 10.24 7.12 1.74
CA VAL A 57 10.95 7.92 0.74
C VAL A 57 12.38 8.17 1.20
N THR A 58 13.35 7.67 0.42
CA THR A 58 14.78 7.86 0.70
C THR A 58 15.27 9.14 0.06
N GLN A 59 16.22 9.80 0.71
CA GLN A 59 16.86 11.01 0.23
C GLN A 59 18.38 10.79 0.14
N ASN A 60 19.05 11.46 -0.78
CA ASN A 60 20.51 11.40 -0.85
C ASN A 60 21.14 12.12 0.34
N ASP A 61 21.98 11.40 1.09
CA ASP A 61 22.70 11.91 2.28
C ASP A 61 21.81 12.60 3.32
N ASP A 62 20.57 12.11 3.46
CA ASP A 62 19.60 12.67 4.40
C ASP A 62 18.69 11.57 4.95
N SER A 63 17.92 11.92 5.97
CA SER A 63 16.98 11.08 6.68
C SER A 63 15.89 10.47 5.78
N LEU A 64 15.47 9.26 6.15
CA LEU A 64 14.32 8.57 5.56
C LEU A 64 13.02 9.28 5.99
N LYS A 65 12.22 9.71 5.02
CA LYS A 65 10.87 10.22 5.29
C LYS A 65 9.86 9.07 5.26
N VAL A 66 9.00 9.03 6.27
CA VAL A 66 8.00 7.96 6.44
C VAL A 66 6.63 8.60 6.55
N PHE A 67 5.72 8.18 5.67
CA PHE A 67 4.34 8.65 5.63
C PHE A 67 3.39 7.51 5.94
N THR A 68 2.27 7.84 6.57
CA THR A 68 1.18 6.89 6.85
C THR A 68 -0.16 7.53 6.51
N GLN A 69 -1.15 6.71 6.21
CA GLN A 69 -2.48 7.21 5.87
C GLN A 69 -3.20 7.72 7.12
N SER A 70 -3.68 8.95 7.11
CA SER A 70 -4.40 9.54 8.26
C SER A 70 -5.77 8.90 8.52
N ARG A 71 -6.33 8.17 7.55
CA ARG A 71 -7.61 7.45 7.68
C ARG A 71 -7.38 5.95 7.56
N HIS A 72 -7.30 5.28 8.70
CA HIS A 72 -7.15 3.83 8.77
C HIS A 72 -8.49 3.11 8.49
N GLY A 73 -8.41 1.90 7.93
CA GLY A 73 -9.53 0.95 7.91
C GLY A 73 -10.51 1.01 6.73
N ARG A 74 -10.32 1.88 5.74
CA ARG A 74 -11.15 1.91 4.49
C ARG A 74 -10.58 1.04 3.36
N THR A 75 -9.39 0.51 3.56
CA THR A 75 -8.68 -0.35 2.61
C THR A 75 -8.12 -1.54 3.37
N ARG A 76 -8.05 -2.68 2.69
CA ARG A 76 -7.44 -3.90 3.20
C ARG A 76 -6.23 -4.29 2.38
N ASN A 77 -5.16 -4.66 3.05
CA ASN A 77 -3.96 -5.19 2.45
C ASN A 77 -4.06 -6.71 2.46
N LEU A 78 -4.19 -7.33 1.28
CA LEU A 78 -4.19 -8.77 1.13
C LEU A 78 -2.81 -9.23 0.68
N ARG A 79 -2.23 -10.20 1.40
CA ARG A 79 -1.00 -10.85 0.95
C ARG A 79 -1.32 -11.70 -0.29
N VAL A 80 -0.48 -11.56 -1.30
CA VAL A 80 -0.58 -12.34 -2.55
C VAL A 80 0.46 -13.44 -2.57
N GLY A 81 0.19 -14.50 -3.32
CA GLY A 81 1.10 -15.63 -3.50
C GLY A 81 2.29 -15.27 -4.39
N ALA A 82 3.36 -16.06 -4.28
CA ALA A 82 4.58 -15.84 -5.06
C ALA A 82 4.33 -15.86 -6.58
N LEU A 83 3.42 -16.72 -7.07
CA LEU A 83 3.17 -16.87 -8.51
C LEU A 83 2.05 -15.96 -9.06
N ASP A 84 1.42 -15.14 -8.21
CA ASP A 84 0.27 -14.33 -8.59
C ASP A 84 0.68 -13.14 -9.49
N ALA A 85 0.27 -13.11 -10.74
CA ALA A 85 0.70 -12.10 -11.71
C ALA A 85 -0.16 -10.81 -11.66
N TYR A 86 -1.47 -10.95 -11.51
CA TYR A 86 -2.39 -9.81 -11.43
C TYR A 86 -3.68 -10.19 -10.70
N ALA A 87 -4.42 -9.18 -10.25
CA ALA A 87 -5.74 -9.31 -9.65
C ALA A 87 -6.77 -8.49 -10.44
N VAL A 88 -7.99 -8.99 -10.50
CA VAL A 88 -9.17 -8.29 -11.00
C VAL A 88 -10.09 -8.01 -9.83
N LEU A 89 -10.32 -6.73 -9.56
CA LEU A 89 -11.20 -6.19 -8.54
C LEU A 89 -12.54 -5.84 -9.20
N THR A 90 -13.63 -6.43 -8.73
CA THR A 90 -14.99 -6.03 -9.14
C THR A 90 -15.58 -5.11 -8.09
N LEU A 91 -15.97 -3.90 -8.49
CA LEU A 91 -16.57 -2.91 -7.62
C LEU A 91 -18.08 -3.15 -7.48
N ALA A 92 -18.69 -2.56 -6.44
CA ALA A 92 -20.13 -2.67 -6.18
C ALA A 92 -21.03 -2.16 -7.32
N ASN A 93 -20.52 -1.26 -8.17
CA ASN A 93 -21.20 -0.76 -9.37
C ASN A 93 -21.02 -1.67 -10.61
N GLY A 94 -20.34 -2.81 -10.47
CA GLY A 94 -20.07 -3.75 -11.55
C GLY A 94 -18.85 -3.43 -12.40
N THR A 95 -18.19 -2.27 -12.22
CA THR A 95 -16.95 -1.98 -12.94
C THR A 95 -15.82 -2.87 -12.44
N THR A 96 -14.86 -3.14 -13.32
CA THR A 96 -13.68 -3.94 -12.98
C THR A 96 -12.42 -3.11 -13.10
N ARG A 97 -11.46 -3.38 -12.22
CA ARG A 97 -10.12 -2.82 -12.24
C ARG A 97 -9.12 -3.94 -12.19
N ARG A 98 -8.14 -3.93 -13.09
CA ARG A 98 -6.99 -4.82 -13.03
C ARG A 98 -5.87 -4.15 -12.25
N GLU A 99 -5.26 -4.89 -11.34
CA GLU A 99 -4.09 -4.48 -10.58
C GLU A 99 -2.97 -5.50 -10.76
N GLU A 100 -1.79 -5.04 -11.15
CA GLU A 100 -0.68 -5.91 -11.51
C GLU A 100 0.25 -6.13 -10.31
N LEU A 101 0.74 -7.35 -10.15
CA LEU A 101 1.48 -7.81 -8.98
C LEU A 101 2.92 -8.14 -9.37
N TYR A 102 3.64 -7.11 -9.81
CA TYR A 102 4.99 -7.25 -10.35
C TYR A 102 6.05 -7.66 -9.34
N TYR A 103 7.06 -8.37 -9.84
CA TYR A 103 8.38 -8.41 -9.23
C TYR A 103 9.26 -7.35 -9.89
N GLY A 104 9.88 -6.48 -9.09
CA GLY A 104 10.73 -5.40 -9.61
C GLY A 104 9.93 -4.24 -10.22
N SER A 105 8.86 -3.79 -9.56
CA SER A 105 7.99 -2.69 -10.03
C SER A 105 8.65 -1.30 -10.03
N GLY A 106 9.95 -1.19 -9.75
CA GLY A 106 10.65 0.09 -9.60
C GLY A 106 12.17 -0.08 -9.76
N TYR A 107 12.83 1.03 -10.10
CA TYR A 107 14.28 1.12 -10.17
C TYR A 107 14.84 1.44 -8.79
N LEU A 108 15.56 0.50 -8.18
CA LEU A 108 16.15 0.62 -6.83
C LEU A 108 15.14 0.80 -5.67
N SER A 109 13.84 0.78 -5.94
CA SER A 109 12.79 0.67 -4.93
C SER A 109 11.81 -0.45 -5.27
N GLN A 110 11.49 -1.26 -4.26
CA GLN A 110 10.51 -2.33 -4.38
C GLN A 110 9.57 -2.27 -3.18
N SER A 111 8.29 -2.02 -3.46
CA SER A 111 7.24 -2.12 -2.46
C SER A 111 7.01 -3.57 -2.08
N SER A 112 6.51 -3.79 -0.87
CA SER A 112 5.94 -5.06 -0.47
C SER A 112 4.93 -5.54 -1.53
N ARG A 113 4.91 -6.83 -1.82
CA ARG A 113 3.98 -7.40 -2.79
C ARG A 113 2.69 -7.80 -2.10
N PHE A 114 1.68 -6.96 -2.22
CA PHE A 114 0.34 -7.13 -1.65
C PHE A 114 -0.69 -6.50 -2.59
N LEU A 115 -1.96 -6.82 -2.37
CA LEU A 115 -3.09 -6.22 -3.07
C LEU A 115 -3.84 -5.30 -2.11
N ARG A 116 -4.00 -4.02 -2.49
CA ARG A 116 -4.83 -3.08 -1.73
C ARG A 116 -6.28 -3.15 -2.22
N VAL A 117 -7.16 -3.68 -1.37
CA VAL A 117 -8.60 -3.80 -1.67
C VAL A 117 -9.38 -2.68 -0.97
N PRO A 118 -9.97 -1.73 -1.71
CA PRO A 118 -10.84 -0.72 -1.14
C PRO A 118 -12.19 -1.29 -0.70
N GLU A 119 -12.83 -0.64 0.27
CA GLU A 119 -14.11 -1.06 0.89
C GLU A 119 -15.27 -1.32 -0.11
N GLY A 120 -15.25 -0.69 -1.28
CA GLY A 120 -16.29 -0.84 -2.31
C GLY A 120 -16.14 -2.05 -3.25
N VAL A 121 -15.17 -2.93 -3.02
CA VAL A 121 -14.95 -4.13 -3.85
C VAL A 121 -15.78 -5.30 -3.34
N THR A 122 -16.51 -5.95 -4.24
CA THR A 122 -17.38 -7.11 -3.95
C THR A 122 -16.71 -8.44 -4.26
N ARG A 123 -15.82 -8.48 -5.26
CA ARG A 123 -15.09 -9.68 -5.66
C ARG A 123 -13.64 -9.37 -6.02
N VAL A 124 -12.74 -10.27 -5.63
CA VAL A 124 -11.34 -10.27 -6.04
C VAL A 124 -10.99 -11.62 -6.63
N THR A 125 -10.53 -11.62 -7.88
CA THR A 125 -10.02 -12.82 -8.54
C THR A 125 -8.54 -12.59 -8.87
N VAL A 126 -7.68 -13.48 -8.39
CA VAL A 126 -6.23 -13.39 -8.60
C VAL A 126 -5.82 -14.45 -9.63
N TYR A 127 -4.91 -14.08 -10.52
CA TYR A 127 -4.44 -14.89 -11.63
C TYR A 127 -2.94 -15.10 -11.54
N ASP A 128 -2.47 -16.31 -11.82
CA ASP A 128 -1.05 -16.59 -12.01
C ASP A 128 -0.59 -16.30 -13.46
N SER A 129 0.72 -16.36 -13.71
CA SER A 129 1.29 -16.14 -15.04
C SER A 129 0.93 -17.23 -16.07
N ARG A 130 0.38 -18.37 -15.63
CA ARG A 130 -0.06 -19.48 -16.47
C ARG A 130 -1.57 -19.43 -16.76
N GLY A 131 -2.29 -18.44 -16.22
CA GLY A 131 -3.72 -18.25 -16.40
C GLY A 131 -4.60 -18.99 -15.39
N HIS A 132 -4.04 -19.65 -14.38
CA HIS A 132 -4.82 -20.21 -13.30
C HIS A 132 -5.38 -19.09 -12.42
N SER A 133 -6.64 -19.20 -12.02
CA SER A 133 -7.30 -18.20 -11.21
C SER A 133 -7.84 -18.76 -9.89
N ARG A 134 -7.95 -17.88 -8.90
CA ARG A 134 -8.61 -18.16 -7.62
C ARG A 134 -9.36 -16.93 -7.13
N ASP A 135 -10.54 -17.17 -6.56
CA ASP A 135 -11.28 -16.11 -5.88
C ASP A 135 -10.78 -15.96 -4.43
N VAL A 136 -10.60 -14.72 -4.01
CA VAL A 136 -10.21 -14.40 -2.64
C VAL A 136 -11.46 -14.06 -1.83
N VAL A 137 -11.65 -14.78 -0.72
CA VAL A 137 -12.77 -14.53 0.19
C VAL A 137 -12.53 -13.22 0.94
N LEU A 138 -13.30 -12.20 0.59
CA LEU A 138 -13.34 -10.94 1.32
C LEU A 138 -14.19 -11.13 2.58
N ARG A 139 -13.56 -11.32 3.73
CA ARG A 139 -14.28 -11.37 5.01
C ARG A 139 -14.73 -9.96 5.40
N PRO A 140 -16.03 -9.67 5.59
CA PRO A 140 -16.47 -8.40 6.17
C PRO A 140 -15.84 -8.18 7.56
N GLY A 141 -15.63 -6.92 7.94
CA GLY A 141 -14.74 -6.45 9.02
C GLY A 141 -14.45 -7.43 10.14
N SER A 142 -13.28 -8.08 10.11
CA SER A 142 -12.71 -8.68 11.32
C SER A 142 -12.19 -7.52 12.18
N ARG A 143 -13.06 -7.00 13.05
CA ARG A 143 -12.60 -6.26 14.23
C ARG A 143 -11.65 -7.20 14.97
N VAL A 144 -10.38 -6.83 15.00
CA VAL A 144 -9.35 -7.55 15.75
C VAL A 144 -9.73 -7.48 17.22
N TYR A 145 -10.39 -8.51 17.74
CA TYR A 145 -10.12 -8.89 19.12
C TYR A 145 -8.76 -9.57 19.06
N SER A 146 -7.77 -8.95 19.69
CA SER A 146 -6.52 -9.62 20.00
C SER A 146 -6.89 -10.94 20.68
N ARG A 147 -6.63 -12.05 20.00
CA ARG A 147 -6.42 -13.31 20.70
C ARG A 147 -5.15 -13.06 21.50
N LEU A 148 -5.30 -12.59 22.74
CA LEU A 148 -4.34 -12.92 23.77
C LEU A 148 -4.27 -14.45 23.72
N PHE A 149 -3.19 -14.96 23.12
CA PHE A 149 -2.70 -16.27 23.48
C PHE A 149 -2.39 -16.19 24.97
N GLY A 150 -3.37 -16.59 25.78
CA GLY A 150 -3.15 -16.86 27.19
C GLY A 150 -2.11 -17.96 27.27
N VAL A 151 -0.86 -17.56 27.53
CA VAL A 151 0.12 -18.45 28.13
C VAL A 151 -0.46 -18.76 29.51
N ALA A 152 -1.02 -19.97 29.64
CA ALA A 152 -1.38 -20.52 30.92
C ALA A 152 -0.09 -20.67 31.74
N ALA A 153 0.20 -19.69 32.59
CA ALA A 153 1.15 -19.85 33.67
C ALA A 153 0.48 -20.74 34.72
N GLU A 154 0.76 -22.04 34.65
CA GLU A 154 0.40 -23.01 35.67
C GLU A 154 1.25 -22.74 36.93
N ALA A 155 0.74 -21.89 37.81
CA ALA A 155 1.28 -21.71 39.15
C ALA A 155 0.89 -22.93 39.99
N ALA A 156 1.77 -23.93 40.03
CA ALA A 156 1.68 -25.05 40.94
C ALA A 156 1.83 -24.55 42.39
N ALA A 157 0.70 -24.27 43.03
CA ALA A 157 0.62 -24.18 44.48
C ALA A 157 0.90 -25.58 45.05
N ARG A 158 2.07 -25.76 45.66
CA ARG A 158 2.35 -26.91 46.51
C ARG A 158 1.73 -26.67 47.89
N PRO A 159 0.82 -27.52 48.39
CA PRO A 159 0.47 -27.53 49.80
C PRO A 159 1.45 -28.41 50.59
N CYS A 160 1.94 -27.82 51.69
CA CYS A 160 2.38 -28.43 52.96
C CYS A 160 3.56 -29.42 52.99
N ARG A 161 4.63 -29.00 53.70
CA ARG A 161 4.93 -29.54 55.04
C ARG A 161 5.62 -28.49 55.90
#